data_AF-A0AAV6H6H9-F1
#
_entry.id   AF-A0AAV6H6H9-F1
#
_cell.length_a   1.000
_cell.length_b   1.000
_cell.length_c   1.000
_cell.angle_alpha   90.00
_cell.angle_beta   90.00
_cell.angle_gamma   90.00
#
_symmetry.space_group_name_H-M   'P 1'
#
loop_
_entity.id
_entity.type
_entity.pdbx_description
1 polymer ?
#
loop_
_entity_poly.entity_id
_entity_poly.type
_entity_poly.pdbx_seq_one_letter_code
_entity_poly.pdbx_strand_id
1 'polypeptide(L)'
;MDKEDSQEVENVPLKTSDVYKVDKSLPERFNHPDCFRGYSKRVNNPLYQTTNQIYGSKKPTVHEMPVTFNGSYRKFSDPLLKSGMYRDNGFNTSLEKSIVSRPGTTPLLPAPHHPPLSCQAHAKEGVSKP
;
A
#
# COMPACT_ATOMS: atom_id res chain seq x y z
N MET A 1 24.85 -61.85 18.62
CA MET A 1 25.18 -60.77 19.59
C MET A 1 24.98 -59.50 18.81
N ASP A 2 23.72 -59.16 18.62
CA ASP A 2 23.31 -58.14 17.66
C ASP A 2 22.79 -56.99 18.50
N LYS A 3 23.57 -55.91 18.50
CA LYS A 3 23.31 -54.68 19.25
C LYS A 3 22.10 -53.98 18.65
N GLU A 4 21.05 -53.85 19.45
CA GLU A 4 20.00 -52.85 19.26
C GLU A 4 20.61 -51.47 19.54
N ASP A 5 20.94 -50.72 18.48
CA ASP A 5 21.26 -49.30 18.61
C ASP A 5 19.97 -48.55 18.92
N SER A 6 19.75 -48.32 20.21
CA SER A 6 18.73 -47.41 20.72
C SER A 6 19.11 -45.98 20.32
N GLN A 7 18.53 -45.48 19.23
CA GLN A 7 18.65 -44.07 18.88
C GLN A 7 17.85 -43.25 19.89
N GLU A 8 18.56 -42.59 20.81
CA GLU A 8 18.03 -41.48 21.58
C GLU A 8 17.60 -40.38 20.61
N VAL A 9 16.30 -40.27 20.34
CA VAL A 9 15.74 -39.16 19.58
C VAL A 9 15.86 -37.92 20.47
N GLU A 10 16.92 -37.12 20.29
CA GLU A 10 16.92 -35.76 20.80
C GLU A 10 15.59 -35.11 20.39
N ASN A 11 14.82 -34.65 21.36
CA ASN A 11 13.52 -34.03 21.15
C ASN A 11 13.73 -32.64 20.56
N VAL A 12 14.19 -32.59 19.31
CA VAL A 12 14.26 -31.35 18.57
C VAL A 12 12.82 -30.96 18.22
N PRO A 13 12.37 -29.77 18.63
CA PRO A 13 11.02 -29.31 18.34
C PRO A 13 10.80 -29.26 16.83
N LEU A 14 9.82 -30.04 16.35
CA LEU A 14 9.45 -30.10 14.93
C LEU A 14 9.03 -28.72 14.43
N LYS A 15 9.64 -28.27 13.33
CA LYS A 15 9.26 -27.02 12.66
C LYS A 15 8.24 -27.30 11.58
N THR A 16 7.47 -26.28 11.23
CA THR A 16 6.48 -26.41 10.14
C THR A 16 7.17 -26.55 8.78
N SER A 17 8.31 -25.89 8.59
CA SER A 17 9.13 -26.00 7.38
C SER A 17 9.72 -27.40 7.16
N ASP A 18 9.86 -28.22 8.22
CA ASP A 18 10.34 -29.60 8.10
C ASP A 18 9.27 -30.53 7.51
N VAL A 19 7.99 -30.21 7.75
CA VAL A 19 6.84 -31.04 7.33
C VAL A 19 6.17 -30.49 6.07
N TYR A 20 6.13 -29.17 5.90
CA TYR A 20 5.43 -28.48 4.84
C TYR A 20 6.34 -27.49 4.12
N LYS A 21 6.03 -27.22 2.85
CA LYS A 21 6.73 -26.20 2.07
C LYS A 21 6.24 -24.81 2.47
N VAL A 22 7.05 -24.09 3.25
CA VAL A 22 6.75 -22.77 3.83
C VAL A 22 7.36 -21.62 3.02
N ASP A 23 6.69 -20.48 3.00
CA ASP A 23 7.19 -19.25 2.39
C ASP A 23 8.30 -18.59 3.23
N LYS A 24 9.31 -18.02 2.56
CA LYS A 24 10.45 -17.33 3.23
C LYS A 24 10.03 -16.10 4.03
N SER A 25 8.88 -15.50 3.69
CA SER A 25 8.34 -14.33 4.38
C SER A 25 7.49 -14.70 5.61
N LEU A 26 7.32 -15.99 5.92
CA LEU A 26 6.56 -16.42 7.09
C LEU A 26 7.27 -15.98 8.38
N PRO A 27 6.57 -15.30 9.31
CA PRO A 27 7.13 -15.00 10.62
C PRO A 27 7.60 -16.28 11.35
N GLU A 28 8.78 -16.20 11.97
CA GLU A 28 9.43 -17.33 12.67
C GLU A 28 8.52 -17.97 13.73
N ARG A 29 7.62 -17.17 14.31
CA ARG A 29 6.62 -17.62 15.28
C ARG A 29 5.74 -18.74 14.72
N PHE A 30 5.35 -18.67 13.45
CA PHE A 30 4.53 -19.70 12.80
C PHE A 30 5.37 -20.89 12.33
N ASN A 31 6.68 -20.70 12.14
CA ASN A 31 7.59 -21.81 11.84
C ASN A 31 7.83 -22.72 13.06
N HIS A 32 7.84 -22.11 14.25
CA HIS A 32 8.05 -22.81 15.52
C HIS A 32 6.77 -22.83 16.36
N PRO A 33 5.91 -23.86 16.27
CA PRO A 33 4.69 -23.93 17.08
C PRO A 33 4.97 -23.91 18.58
N ASP A 34 6.19 -24.29 18.99
CA ASP A 34 6.57 -24.32 20.39
C ASP A 34 6.64 -22.97 21.08
N CYS A 35 6.81 -21.89 20.33
CA CYS A 35 6.87 -20.54 20.88
C CYS A 35 5.50 -20.05 21.39
N PHE A 36 4.38 -20.70 21.01
CA PHE A 36 3.05 -20.38 21.50
C PHE A 36 2.87 -20.89 22.94
N ARG A 37 2.86 -19.94 23.87
CA ARG A 37 2.68 -20.15 25.31
C ARG A 37 1.22 -19.93 25.72
N GLY A 38 0.85 -20.46 26.89
CA GLY A 38 -0.48 -20.27 27.48
C GLY A 38 -1.51 -21.32 27.06
N TYR A 39 -1.15 -22.20 26.12
CA TYR A 39 -1.90 -23.40 25.81
C TYR A 39 -1.44 -24.53 26.69
N SER A 40 -2.28 -24.94 27.63
CA SER A 40 -2.08 -26.15 28.41
C SER A 40 -3.33 -26.47 29.19
N LYS A 41 -3.54 -27.76 29.47
CA LYS A 41 -4.54 -28.15 30.45
C LYS A 41 -4.06 -27.69 31.83
N ARG A 42 -4.71 -26.69 32.39
CA ARG A 42 -4.48 -26.34 33.80
C ARG A 42 -4.86 -27.54 34.67
N VAL A 43 -4.07 -27.78 35.72
CA VAL A 43 -4.35 -28.84 36.68
C VAL A 43 -5.51 -28.39 37.56
N ASN A 44 -6.72 -28.68 37.09
CA ASN A 44 -7.96 -28.47 37.83
C ASN A 44 -8.45 -29.80 38.39
N ASN A 45 -9.25 -29.74 39.46
CA ASN A 45 -9.89 -30.93 40.00
C ASN A 45 -10.71 -31.63 38.90
N PRO A 46 -10.52 -32.94 38.64
CA PRO A 46 -11.24 -33.66 37.60
C PRO A 46 -12.77 -33.62 37.76
N LEU A 47 -13.27 -33.44 39.00
CA LEU A 47 -14.71 -33.31 39.29
C LEU A 47 -15.29 -31.94 38.90
N TYR A 48 -14.45 -30.89 38.84
CA TYR A 48 -14.87 -29.51 38.58
C TYR A 48 -14.31 -29.00 37.24
N GLN A 49 -14.61 -29.73 36.16
CA GLN A 49 -14.30 -29.31 34.80
C GLN A 49 -15.51 -28.64 34.15
N THR A 50 -15.26 -27.50 33.49
CA THR A 50 -16.28 -26.83 32.68
C THR A 50 -15.92 -26.97 31.20
N THR A 51 -16.92 -26.89 30.33
CA THR A 51 -16.73 -26.97 28.87
C THR A 51 -15.83 -25.84 28.35
N ASN A 52 -15.88 -24.66 28.97
CA ASN A 52 -15.02 -23.53 28.63
C ASN A 52 -13.53 -23.83 28.86
N GLN A 53 -13.17 -24.73 29.77
CA GLN A 53 -11.78 -25.14 30.01
C GLN A 53 -11.19 -25.95 28.85
N ILE A 54 -12.02 -26.48 27.95
CA ILE A 54 -11.56 -27.20 26.75
C ILE A 54 -10.92 -26.21 25.78
N TYR A 55 -11.46 -24.99 25.67
CA TYR A 55 -10.89 -23.95 24.83
C TYR A 55 -9.49 -23.55 25.31
N GLY A 56 -8.52 -23.52 24.39
CA GLY A 56 -7.13 -23.17 24.68
C GLY A 56 -6.36 -24.23 25.49
N SER A 57 -6.96 -25.37 25.83
CA SER A 57 -6.26 -26.43 26.59
C SER A 57 -5.20 -27.18 25.78
N LYS A 58 -5.34 -27.21 24.45
CA LYS A 58 -4.46 -27.89 23.51
C LYS A 58 -3.50 -26.90 22.86
N LYS A 59 -2.22 -27.27 22.80
CA LYS A 59 -1.18 -26.48 22.15
C LYS A 59 -1.27 -26.61 20.62
N PRO A 60 -1.03 -25.53 19.87
CA PRO A 60 -0.94 -25.61 18.42
C PRO A 60 0.19 -26.54 17.97
N THR A 61 -0.07 -27.27 16.90
CA THR A 61 0.86 -28.22 16.26
C THR A 61 1.30 -27.73 14.88
N VAL A 62 2.29 -28.39 14.29
CA VAL A 62 2.80 -28.04 12.94
C VAL A 62 1.71 -28.09 11.85
N HIS A 63 0.67 -28.90 12.04
CA HIS A 63 -0.42 -29.07 11.10
C HIS A 63 -1.48 -27.97 11.19
N GLU A 64 -1.50 -27.21 12.29
CA GLU A 64 -2.42 -26.10 12.50
C GLU A 64 -1.79 -24.75 12.13
N MET A 65 -0.47 -24.70 11.99
CA MET A 65 0.25 -23.48 11.64
C MET A 65 0.07 -23.11 10.16
N PRO A 66 -0.05 -21.80 9.86
CA PRO A 66 -0.16 -21.34 8.49
C PRO A 66 1.16 -21.50 7.73
N VAL A 67 1.06 -21.83 6.45
CA VAL A 67 2.20 -21.94 5.53
C VAL A 67 2.64 -20.58 4.98
N THR A 68 1.70 -19.63 4.91
CA THR A 68 1.88 -18.29 4.35
C THR A 68 1.21 -17.25 5.25
N PHE A 69 1.82 -16.08 5.46
CA PHE A 69 1.23 -15.00 6.26
C PHE A 69 1.31 -13.66 5.53
N ASN A 70 0.15 -13.14 5.13
CA ASN A 70 0.02 -11.87 4.41
C ASN A 70 -0.49 -10.78 5.35
N GLY A 71 0.34 -10.40 6.32
CA GLY A 71 0.03 -9.32 7.25
C GLY A 71 0.06 -7.95 6.55
N SER A 72 -0.86 -7.06 6.94
CA SER A 72 -0.81 -5.66 6.50
C SER A 72 0.19 -4.87 7.36
N TYR A 73 1.13 -4.19 6.72
CA TYR A 73 2.12 -3.35 7.40
C TYR A 73 1.69 -1.89 7.41
N ARG A 74 1.39 -1.36 8.60
CA ARG A 74 0.84 0.00 8.74
C ARG A 74 1.87 1.07 9.14
N LYS A 75 3.17 0.76 9.19
CA LYS A 75 4.16 1.75 9.69
C LYS A 75 4.24 3.05 8.90
N PHE A 76 3.85 3.04 7.62
CA PHE A 76 3.74 4.27 6.83
C PHE A 76 2.56 5.14 7.27
N SER A 77 1.40 4.53 7.53
CA SER A 77 0.17 5.25 7.88
C SER A 77 -0.02 5.46 9.38
N ASP A 78 0.70 4.75 10.24
CA ASP A 78 0.70 4.93 11.69
C ASP A 78 0.99 6.37 12.15
N PRO A 79 2.07 7.03 11.69
CA PRO A 79 2.33 8.42 12.08
C PRO A 79 1.23 9.36 11.58
N LEU A 80 0.69 9.11 10.38
CA LEU A 80 -0.39 9.91 9.79
C LEU A 80 -1.71 9.75 10.57
N LEU A 81 -2.00 8.54 11.05
CA LEU A 81 -3.18 8.29 11.88
C LEU A 81 -3.06 9.00 13.23
N LYS A 82 -1.85 9.05 13.80
CA LYS A 82 -1.58 9.75 15.07
C LYS A 82 -1.64 11.27 14.93
N SER A 83 -1.28 11.83 13.77
CA SER A 83 -1.31 13.29 13.54
C SER A 83 -2.71 13.89 13.39
N GLY A 84 -3.75 13.05 13.27
CA GLY A 84 -5.13 13.52 13.18
C GLY A 84 -5.47 14.13 11.81
N MET A 85 -6.52 14.95 11.79
CA MET A 85 -7.09 15.46 10.55
C MET A 85 -6.30 16.65 9.99
N TYR A 86 -5.85 16.55 8.73
CA TYR A 86 -5.14 17.63 8.05
C TYR A 86 -5.93 18.95 8.09
N ARG A 87 -5.22 20.06 8.32
CA ARG A 87 -5.73 21.44 8.27
C ARG A 87 -4.80 22.23 7.35
N ASP A 88 -5.39 22.99 6.44
CA ASP A 88 -4.64 23.94 5.62
C ASP A 88 -4.51 25.28 6.37
N ASN A 89 -3.27 25.74 6.57
CA ASN A 89 -2.95 27.02 7.19
C ASN A 89 -2.10 27.91 6.26
N GLY A 90 -2.00 27.57 4.97
CA GLY A 90 -1.23 28.32 3.98
C GLY A 90 -1.98 29.54 3.44
N PHE A 91 -1.25 30.61 3.11
CA PHE A 91 -1.80 31.73 2.34
C PHE A 91 -1.71 31.45 0.84
N ASN A 92 -2.72 31.89 0.08
CA ASN A 92 -2.68 31.85 -1.38
C ASN A 92 -1.70 32.90 -1.91
N THR A 93 -0.53 32.47 -2.34
CA THR A 93 0.55 33.33 -2.87
C THR A 93 0.78 33.19 -4.37
N SER A 94 -0.12 32.50 -5.08
CA SER A 94 0.00 32.38 -6.53
C SER A 94 -0.09 33.75 -7.19
N LEU A 95 0.95 34.14 -7.91
CA LEU A 95 0.88 35.27 -8.83
C LEU A 95 -0.14 34.96 -9.93
N GLU A 96 -0.87 36.00 -10.34
CA GLU A 96 -1.84 35.93 -11.42
C GLU A 96 -1.19 35.38 -12.69
N LYS A 97 -1.76 34.31 -13.26
CA LYS A 97 -1.25 33.63 -14.46
C LYS A 97 -2.09 33.97 -15.68
N SER A 98 -2.42 35.26 -15.91
CA SER A 98 -3.11 35.58 -17.15
C SER A 98 -2.20 35.27 -18.34
N ILE A 99 -2.80 34.65 -19.34
CA ILE A 99 -2.16 34.38 -20.63
C ILE A 99 -1.69 35.69 -21.28
N VAL A 100 -2.40 36.79 -20.99
CA VAL A 100 -2.15 38.13 -21.54
C VAL A 100 -1.00 38.85 -20.82
N SER A 101 -0.89 38.72 -19.49
CA SER A 101 0.13 39.44 -18.69
C SER A 101 1.46 38.68 -18.58
N ARG A 102 1.64 37.58 -19.34
CA ARG A 102 2.90 36.83 -19.34
C ARG A 102 4.00 37.69 -19.97
N PRO A 103 5.11 38.00 -19.27
CA PRO A 103 6.28 38.61 -19.89
C PRO A 103 6.92 37.56 -20.80
N GLY A 104 6.55 37.55 -22.08
CA GLY A 104 7.05 36.58 -23.05
C GLY A 104 6.12 36.28 -24.22
N THR A 105 4.87 36.72 -24.20
CA THR A 105 3.99 36.64 -25.39
C THR A 105 3.79 38.05 -25.92
N THR A 106 4.71 38.51 -26.78
CA THR A 106 4.40 39.59 -27.71
C THR A 106 3.16 39.19 -28.49
N PRO A 107 2.04 39.96 -28.44
CA PRO A 107 0.93 39.71 -29.34
C PRO A 107 1.46 39.98 -30.75
N LEU A 108 1.63 38.91 -31.54
CA LEU A 108 1.90 39.02 -32.96
C LEU A 108 0.70 39.76 -33.56
N LEU A 109 0.91 41.04 -33.89
CA LEU A 109 0.00 41.84 -34.70
C LEU A 109 -0.40 41.02 -35.94
N PRO A 110 -1.69 40.96 -36.31
CA PRO A 110 -2.08 40.28 -37.54
C PRO A 110 -1.41 41.01 -38.71
N ALA A 111 -0.66 40.25 -39.52
CA ALA A 111 0.02 40.79 -40.69
C ALA A 111 -0.97 41.51 -41.61
N PRO A 112 -0.61 42.65 -42.21
CA PRO A 112 -1.51 43.36 -43.12
C PRO A 112 -1.79 42.49 -44.34
N HIS A 113 -3.05 42.07 -44.48
CA HIS A 113 -3.57 41.49 -45.73
C HIS A 113 -3.39 42.52 -46.84
N HIS A 114 -2.46 42.26 -47.77
CA HIS A 114 -2.40 42.98 -49.03
C HIS A 114 -3.48 42.39 -49.95
N PRO A 115 -4.38 43.22 -50.52
CA PRO A 115 -5.37 42.72 -51.47
C PRO A 115 -4.70 42.30 -52.79
N PRO A 116 -5.18 41.26 -53.48
CA PRO A 116 -4.62 40.78 -54.73
C PRO A 116 -4.81 41.80 -55.88
N LEU A 117 -3.81 41.88 -56.75
CA LEU A 117 -3.66 42.82 -57.87
C LEU A 117 -4.72 42.68 -59.01
N SER A 118 -5.83 41.97 -58.80
CA SER A 118 -6.82 41.74 -59.86
C SER A 118 -7.86 42.85 -60.04
N CYS A 119 -7.86 43.88 -59.17
CA CYS A 119 -8.83 44.97 -59.22
C CYS A 119 -8.16 46.31 -59.53
N GLN A 120 -7.50 46.41 -60.68
CA GLN A 120 -7.25 47.71 -61.33
C GLN A 120 -7.98 47.71 -62.68
N ALA A 121 -9.20 48.22 -62.68
CA ALA A 121 -9.90 48.60 -63.90
C ALA A 121 -10.40 50.04 -63.73
N HIS A 122 -9.96 50.88 -64.65
CA HIS A 122 -10.17 52.32 -64.73
C HIS A 122 -11.60 52.69 -65.15
N ALA A 123 -12.19 53.70 -64.51
CA ALA A 123 -13.11 54.69 -65.09
C ALA A 123 -13.38 55.79 -64.05
N LYS A 124 -12.67 56.92 -64.12
CA LYS A 124 -13.09 58.20 -64.71
C LYS A 124 -14.19 58.95 -63.93
N GLU A 125 -13.74 60.08 -63.37
CA GLU A 125 -14.37 61.41 -63.21
C GLU A 125 -15.91 61.51 -63.09
N GLY A 126 -16.37 62.17 -62.02
CA GLY A 126 -17.76 62.59 -61.88
C GLY A 126 -18.02 63.41 -60.61
N VAL A 127 -17.92 64.73 -60.76
CA VAL A 127 -18.30 65.77 -59.79
C VAL A 127 -19.81 65.78 -59.53
N SER A 128 -20.24 65.92 -58.27
CA SER A 128 -21.17 66.96 -57.78
C SER A 128 -21.91 66.53 -56.50
N LYS A 129 -21.71 67.31 -55.42
CA LYS A 129 -22.61 67.42 -54.27
C LYS A 129 -23.95 68.04 -54.71
N PRO A 130 -25.02 67.78 -53.96
CA PRO A 130 -25.64 68.88 -53.21
C PRO A 130 -25.41 68.77 -51.71
#